data_AF-A0A7S7LYY7-F1
#
_entry.id   AF-A0A7S7LYY7-F1
#
_cell.length_a   1.000
_cell.length_b   1.000
_cell.length_c   1.000
_cell.angle_alpha   90.00
_cell.angle_beta   90.00
_cell.angle_gamma   90.00
#
_symmetry.space_group_name_H-M   'P 1'
#
loop_
_entity.id
_entity.type
_entity.pdbx_description
1 polymer ?
#
loop_
_entity_poly.entity_id
_entity_poly.type
_entity_poly.pdbx_seq_one_letter_code
_entity_poly.pdbx_strand_id
1 'polypeptide(L)'
;MKKAFTMLELVMVIVVIGILAAVAIPRTGRDNVAEAATQLISHIRYAQHLALVDDKFDSTVANWYENIWQIRFTGNTYSIVSNDNTNFAQDAMNNGTNMQDIDLNDDYGVTIAFSGSCGANTIIGFDHVGRPILGDLSGTGSAYVAGNLMVANCVIGVSDGTTDINITIRPETGYASIQ
;
A
#
# COMPACT_ATOMS: atom_id res chain seq x y z
N MET A 1 -48.56 39.40 27.91
CA MET A 1 -47.41 40.33 27.96
C MET A 1 -46.37 39.82 26.96
N LYS A 2 -46.07 40.56 25.88
CA LYS A 2 -45.00 40.18 24.95
C LYS A 2 -43.67 40.57 25.60
N LYS A 3 -42.82 39.59 25.94
CA LYS A 3 -41.46 39.86 26.41
C LYS A 3 -40.63 40.31 25.21
N ALA A 4 -40.17 41.56 25.24
CA ALA A 4 -39.26 42.09 24.24
C ALA A 4 -37.83 41.67 24.60
N PHE A 5 -37.09 41.21 23.60
CA PHE A 5 -35.69 40.86 23.72
C PHE A 5 -34.84 42.13 23.79
N THR A 6 -33.88 42.20 24.72
CA THR A 6 -33.09 43.43 24.90
C THR A 6 -31.92 43.47 23.92
N MET A 7 -31.52 44.67 23.50
CA MET A 7 -30.38 44.85 22.58
C MET A 7 -29.06 44.28 23.16
N LEU A 8 -28.87 44.32 24.48
CA LEU A 8 -27.69 43.76 25.14
C LEU A 8 -27.66 42.23 25.10
N GLU A 9 -28.82 41.60 25.28
CA GLU A 9 -29.00 40.15 25.22
C GLU A 9 -28.70 39.62 23.80
N LEU A 10 -29.08 40.37 22.77
CA LEU A 10 -28.68 40.10 21.39
C LEU A 10 -27.17 40.12 21.20
N VAL A 11 -26.49 41.13 21.73
CA VAL A 11 -25.03 41.25 21.62
C VAL A 11 -24.32 40.10 22.33
N MET A 12 -24.80 39.69 23.51
CA MET A 12 -24.21 38.57 24.23
C MET A 12 -24.41 37.25 23.48
N VAL A 13 -25.59 37.03 22.89
CA VAL A 13 -25.88 35.82 22.11
C VAL A 13 -25.00 35.71 20.87
N ILE A 14 -24.81 36.79 20.10
CA ILE A 14 -23.94 36.73 18.91
C ILE A 14 -22.47 36.48 19.27
N VAL A 15 -21.98 37.02 20.38
CA VAL A 15 -20.61 36.78 20.85
C VAL A 15 -20.44 35.32 21.27
N VAL A 16 -21.40 34.78 22.04
CA VAL A 16 -21.36 33.38 22.49
C VAL A 16 -21.44 32.42 21.31
N ILE A 17 -22.34 32.65 20.35
CA ILE A 17 -22.45 31.83 19.14
C ILE A 17 -21.17 31.95 18.30
N GLY A 18 -20.55 33.13 18.21
CA GLY A 18 -19.28 33.31 17.51
C GLY A 18 -18.13 32.48 18.09
N ILE A 19 -18.00 32.46 19.42
CA ILE A 19 -16.98 31.65 20.10
C ILE A 19 -17.28 30.15 19.93
N LEU A 20 -18.53 29.74 20.12
CA LEU A 20 -18.93 28.34 19.96
C LEU A 20 -18.72 27.85 18.52
N ALA A 21 -19.01 28.68 17.52
CA ALA A 21 -18.79 28.34 16.12
C ALA A 21 -17.30 28.12 15.81
N ALA A 22 -16.39 28.93 16.37
CA ALA A 22 -14.95 28.77 16.15
C ALA A 22 -14.38 27.48 16.76
N VAL A 23 -14.92 27.02 17.90
CA VAL A 23 -14.45 25.81 18.59
C VAL A 23 -15.15 24.54 18.06
N ALA A 24 -16.37 24.68 17.54
CA ALA A 24 -17.17 23.54 17.09
C ALA A 24 -16.79 23.02 15.69
N ILE A 25 -15.95 23.73 14.91
CA ILE A 25 -15.52 23.24 13.59
C ILE A 25 -14.46 22.13 13.78
N PRO A 26 -14.79 20.87 13.49
CA PRO A 26 -13.79 19.81 13.52
C PRO A 26 -12.74 20.06 12.44
N ARG A 27 -11.47 19.79 12.74
CA ARG A 27 -10.42 19.77 11.71
C ARG A 27 -10.64 18.54 10.82
N THR A 28 -11.22 18.73 9.64
CA THR A 28 -11.41 17.68 8.63
C THR A 28 -10.22 17.61 7.67
N GLY A 29 -8.99 17.70 8.18
CA GLY A 29 -7.80 17.50 7.36
C GLY A 29 -7.72 16.03 6.98
N ARG A 30 -7.73 15.74 5.67
CA ARG A 30 -7.51 14.38 5.16
C ARG A 30 -6.03 14.05 5.33
N ASP A 31 -5.73 12.90 5.91
CA ASP A 31 -4.35 12.43 6.04
C ASP A 31 -4.01 11.58 4.81
N ASN A 32 -3.65 12.28 3.72
CA ASN A 32 -3.40 11.66 2.43
C ASN A 32 -2.28 10.62 2.50
N VAL A 33 -1.25 10.88 3.33
CA VAL A 33 -0.12 9.96 3.51
C VAL A 33 -0.58 8.69 4.21
N ALA A 34 -1.38 8.80 5.27
CA ALA A 34 -1.94 7.62 5.95
C ALA A 34 -2.88 6.81 5.06
N GLU A 35 -3.69 7.46 4.23
CA GLU A 35 -4.59 6.77 3.29
C GLU A 35 -3.82 6.06 2.19
N ALA A 36 -2.86 6.73 1.54
CA ALA A 36 -1.99 6.13 0.53
C ALA A 36 -1.21 4.94 1.09
N ALA A 37 -0.65 5.09 2.30
CA ALA A 37 0.08 4.02 2.97
C ALA A 37 -0.84 2.83 3.30
N THR A 38 -2.08 3.09 3.74
CA THR A 38 -3.07 2.07 4.07
C THR A 38 -3.54 1.30 2.82
N GLN A 39 -3.78 1.99 1.71
CA GLN A 39 -4.09 1.35 0.44
C GLN A 39 -2.91 0.48 -0.02
N LEU A 40 -1.70 1.03 -0.01
CA LEU A 40 -0.52 0.31 -0.47
C LEU A 40 -0.25 -0.95 0.34
N ILE A 41 -0.31 -0.89 1.69
CA ILE A 41 -0.12 -2.08 2.52
C ILE A 41 -1.22 -3.11 2.31
N SER A 42 -2.46 -2.68 2.05
CA SER A 42 -3.57 -3.59 1.69
C SER A 42 -3.26 -4.34 0.40
N HIS A 43 -2.78 -3.63 -0.62
CA HIS A 43 -2.44 -4.19 -1.92
C HIS A 43 -1.21 -5.13 -1.86
N ILE A 44 -0.21 -4.81 -1.07
CA ILE A 44 0.93 -5.71 -0.80
C ILE A 44 0.44 -7.02 -0.16
N ARG A 45 -0.43 -6.93 0.86
CA ARG A 45 -1.04 -8.11 1.50
C ARG A 45 -1.91 -8.89 0.54
N TYR A 46 -2.60 -8.22 -0.37
CA TYR A 46 -3.40 -8.86 -1.40
C TYR A 46 -2.53 -9.65 -2.39
N ALA A 47 -1.42 -9.07 -2.87
CA ALA A 47 -0.44 -9.78 -3.69
C ALA A 47 0.13 -11.01 -2.97
N GLN A 48 0.45 -10.88 -1.68
CA GLN A 48 0.88 -12.00 -0.85
C GLN A 48 -0.22 -13.07 -0.72
N HIS A 49 -1.48 -12.66 -0.51
CA HIS A 49 -2.61 -13.57 -0.41
C HIS A 49 -2.82 -14.34 -1.71
N LEU A 50 -2.73 -13.68 -2.87
CA LEU A 50 -2.80 -14.32 -4.18
C LEU A 50 -1.71 -15.37 -4.34
N ALA A 51 -0.46 -15.09 -3.95
CA ALA A 51 0.62 -16.07 -4.00
C ALA A 51 0.38 -17.31 -3.12
N LEU A 52 -0.30 -17.14 -1.99
CA LEU A 52 -0.64 -18.24 -1.07
C LEU A 52 -1.83 -19.09 -1.55
N VAL A 53 -2.79 -18.48 -2.25
CA VAL A 53 -4.01 -19.16 -2.71
C VAL A 53 -3.84 -19.77 -4.10
N ASP A 54 -3.17 -19.05 -5.00
CA ASP A 54 -2.93 -19.42 -6.39
C ASP A 54 -1.46 -19.80 -6.55
N ASP A 55 -1.15 -21.02 -6.12
CA ASP A 55 0.19 -21.60 -6.23
C ASP A 55 0.55 -21.81 -7.71
N LYS A 56 1.61 -21.13 -8.14
CA LYS A 56 2.14 -21.19 -9.51
C LYS A 56 3.17 -22.28 -9.71
N PHE A 57 3.53 -23.03 -8.67
CA PHE A 57 4.49 -24.12 -8.76
C PHE A 57 3.96 -25.26 -9.63
N ASP A 58 4.69 -25.55 -10.71
CA ASP A 58 4.45 -26.72 -11.54
C ASP A 58 5.77 -27.38 -11.93
N SER A 59 5.98 -28.61 -11.46
CA SER A 59 7.18 -29.40 -11.75
C SER A 59 7.37 -29.75 -13.22
N THR A 60 6.31 -29.67 -14.03
CA THR A 60 6.34 -30.00 -15.46
C THR A 60 6.70 -28.81 -16.34
N VAL A 61 6.60 -27.58 -15.82
CA VAL A 61 6.85 -26.34 -16.53
C VAL A 61 8.18 -25.74 -16.05
N ALA A 62 9.20 -25.73 -16.90
CA ALA A 62 10.55 -25.29 -16.48
C ALA A 62 10.61 -23.85 -15.94
N ASN A 63 9.74 -22.97 -16.42
CA ASN A 63 9.69 -21.55 -16.10
C ASN A 63 8.47 -21.15 -15.26
N TRP A 64 7.92 -22.07 -14.46
CA TRP A 64 6.74 -21.84 -13.62
C TRP A 64 6.88 -20.57 -12.73
N TYR A 65 8.10 -20.24 -12.32
CA TYR A 65 8.42 -19.10 -11.44
C TYR A 65 8.20 -17.73 -12.09
N GLU A 66 8.17 -17.65 -13.42
CA GLU A 66 7.87 -16.40 -14.15
C GLU A 66 6.40 -15.97 -13.97
N ASN A 67 5.58 -16.90 -13.47
CA ASN A 67 4.15 -16.69 -13.27
C ASN A 67 3.80 -16.28 -11.84
N ILE A 68 4.78 -16.18 -10.94
CA ILE A 68 4.56 -15.80 -9.54
C ILE A 68 3.90 -14.42 -9.45
N TRP A 69 2.97 -14.27 -8.49
CA TRP A 69 2.35 -12.99 -8.19
C TRP A 69 3.36 -11.99 -7.64
N GLN A 70 3.40 -10.81 -8.26
CA GLN A 70 4.31 -9.74 -7.90
C GLN A 70 3.61 -8.39 -7.91
N ILE A 71 4.03 -7.52 -7.00
CA ILE A 71 3.76 -6.10 -7.06
C ILE A 71 4.97 -5.39 -7.69
N ARG A 72 4.72 -4.69 -8.80
CA ARG A 72 5.74 -4.00 -9.59
C ARG A 72 5.52 -2.50 -9.48
N PHE A 73 6.56 -1.78 -9.09
CA PHE A 73 6.55 -0.33 -8.98
C PHE A 73 7.40 0.30 -10.08
N THR A 74 6.85 1.34 -10.71
CA THR A 74 7.50 2.18 -11.71
C THR A 74 7.36 3.62 -11.27
N GLY A 75 8.39 4.15 -10.58
CA GLY A 75 8.30 5.46 -9.95
C GLY A 75 7.25 5.46 -8.83
N ASN A 76 6.20 6.24 -9.01
CA ASN A 76 5.10 6.41 -8.06
C ASN A 76 3.88 5.51 -8.31
N THR A 77 3.91 4.81 -9.43
CA THR A 77 2.82 3.97 -9.91
C THR A 77 3.15 2.51 -9.60
N TYR A 78 2.14 1.68 -9.31
CA TYR A 78 2.33 0.25 -9.16
C TYR A 78 1.20 -0.59 -9.76
N SER A 79 1.54 -1.84 -10.06
CA SER A 79 0.61 -2.84 -10.57
C SER A 79 0.81 -4.17 -9.84
N ILE A 80 -0.25 -4.95 -9.66
CA ILE A 80 -0.17 -6.34 -9.18
C ILE A 80 -0.42 -7.26 -10.35
N VAL A 81 0.56 -8.13 -10.64
CA VAL A 81 0.59 -8.88 -11.89
C VAL A 81 1.24 -10.25 -11.71
N SER A 82 0.89 -11.17 -12.60
CA SER A 82 1.49 -12.49 -12.79
C SER A 82 1.68 -12.76 -14.28
N ASN A 83 2.31 -13.90 -14.61
CA ASN A 83 2.48 -14.38 -15.98
C ASN A 83 3.17 -13.36 -16.88
N ASP A 84 4.44 -13.04 -16.57
CA ASP A 84 5.25 -12.09 -17.36
C ASP A 84 4.55 -10.75 -17.64
N ASN A 85 3.96 -10.16 -16.60
CA ASN A 85 3.28 -8.86 -16.67
C ASN A 85 2.02 -8.83 -17.57
N THR A 86 1.36 -9.98 -17.80
CA THR A 86 0.15 -10.04 -18.65
C THR A 86 -1.15 -10.29 -17.89
N ASN A 87 -1.07 -10.93 -16.72
CA ASN A 87 -2.24 -11.28 -15.92
C ASN A 87 -2.32 -10.42 -14.67
N PHE A 88 -3.14 -9.37 -14.72
CA PHE A 88 -3.32 -8.45 -13.60
C PHE A 88 -4.26 -9.01 -12.56
N ALA A 89 -3.97 -8.72 -11.30
CA ALA A 89 -4.89 -9.01 -10.22
C ALA A 89 -6.17 -8.19 -10.37
N GLN A 90 -7.30 -8.73 -9.93
CA GLN A 90 -8.59 -8.06 -10.06
C GLN A 90 -8.91 -7.30 -8.78
N ASP A 91 -9.27 -6.03 -8.90
CA ASP A 91 -9.70 -5.22 -7.78
C ASP A 91 -11.10 -5.66 -7.33
N ALA A 92 -11.16 -6.24 -6.11
CA ALA A 92 -12.41 -6.67 -5.50
C ALA A 92 -13.34 -5.49 -5.15
N MET A 93 -12.81 -4.28 -4.99
CA MET A 93 -13.58 -3.07 -4.66
C MET A 93 -14.12 -2.35 -5.91
N ASN A 94 -13.51 -2.53 -7.08
CA ASN A 94 -13.90 -1.83 -8.31
C ASN A 94 -14.31 -2.80 -9.43
N ASN A 95 -15.40 -3.54 -9.22
CA ASN A 95 -16.05 -4.36 -10.26
C ASN A 95 -15.11 -5.32 -11.02
N GLY A 96 -14.02 -5.78 -10.41
CA GLY A 96 -13.02 -6.60 -11.08
C GLY A 96 -12.32 -5.87 -12.23
N THR A 97 -11.89 -4.63 -12.00
CA THR A 97 -10.91 -3.97 -12.88
C THR A 97 -9.51 -4.47 -12.55
N ASN A 98 -8.62 -4.49 -13.54
CA ASN A 98 -7.21 -4.81 -13.34
C ASN A 98 -6.57 -3.83 -12.34
N MET A 99 -5.82 -4.35 -11.37
CA MET A 99 -4.96 -3.60 -10.47
C MET A 99 -3.69 -3.18 -11.21
N GLN A 100 -3.87 -2.30 -12.17
CA GLN A 100 -2.85 -1.82 -13.09
C GLN A 100 -2.72 -0.31 -12.96
N ASP A 101 -1.47 0.16 -13.04
CA ASP A 101 -1.10 1.57 -13.13
C ASP A 101 -1.74 2.46 -12.04
N ILE A 102 -1.79 1.95 -10.80
CA ILE A 102 -2.29 2.69 -9.65
C ILE A 102 -1.26 3.74 -9.26
N ASP A 103 -1.59 5.01 -9.45
CA ASP A 103 -0.68 6.14 -9.23
C ASP A 103 -0.94 6.85 -7.89
N LEU A 104 -0.03 6.66 -6.94
CA LEU A 104 -0.16 7.29 -5.62
C LEU A 104 0.07 8.81 -5.64
N ASN A 105 0.80 9.33 -6.63
CA ASN A 105 0.98 10.77 -6.75
C ASN A 105 -0.28 11.44 -7.26
N ASP A 106 -0.90 10.88 -8.30
CA ASP A 106 -2.14 11.43 -8.85
C ASP A 106 -3.33 11.25 -7.89
N ASP A 107 -3.42 10.11 -7.20
CA ASP A 107 -4.54 9.80 -6.29
C ASP A 107 -4.44 10.56 -4.95
N TYR A 108 -3.22 10.71 -4.40
CA TYR A 108 -3.01 11.19 -3.02
C TYR A 108 -2.04 12.37 -2.89
N GLY A 109 -1.32 12.74 -3.96
CA GLY A 109 -0.28 13.77 -3.92
C GLY A 109 0.99 13.34 -3.20
N VAL A 110 1.25 12.04 -3.07
CA VAL A 110 2.41 11.50 -2.33
C VAL A 110 3.51 11.00 -3.25
N THR A 111 4.71 10.86 -2.70
CA THR A 111 5.88 10.24 -3.31
C THR A 111 6.26 8.98 -2.56
N ILE A 112 6.82 7.99 -3.27
CA ILE A 112 7.33 6.77 -2.65
C ILE A 112 8.83 6.64 -2.82
N ALA A 113 9.51 6.15 -1.79
CA ALA A 113 10.94 5.91 -1.80
C ALA A 113 11.26 4.54 -1.21
N PHE A 114 12.08 3.77 -1.92
CA PHE A 114 12.50 2.44 -1.48
C PHE A 114 13.84 2.50 -0.76
N SER A 115 13.95 1.75 0.34
CA SER A 115 15.18 1.61 1.10
C SER A 115 15.28 0.22 1.75
N GLY A 116 16.41 -0.08 2.37
CA GLY A 116 16.69 -1.43 2.88
C GLY A 116 16.91 -2.42 1.73
N SER A 117 16.37 -3.63 1.84
CA SER A 117 16.58 -4.70 0.84
C SER A 117 15.97 -4.40 -0.53
N CYS A 118 14.94 -3.56 -0.61
CA CYS A 118 14.28 -3.16 -1.86
C CYS A 118 14.77 -1.83 -2.44
N GLY A 119 15.85 -1.23 -1.91
CA GLY A 119 16.35 0.06 -2.42
C GLY A 119 16.82 0.04 -3.88
N ALA A 120 17.23 -1.13 -4.39
CA ALA A 120 17.63 -1.33 -5.78
C ALA A 120 16.60 -2.13 -6.60
N ASN A 121 15.54 -2.65 -5.96
CA ASN A 121 14.56 -3.53 -6.58
C ASN A 121 13.15 -3.06 -6.24
N THR A 122 12.45 -2.57 -7.24
CA THR A 122 11.08 -2.05 -7.12
C THR A 122 10.03 -3.11 -7.50
N ILE A 123 10.44 -4.39 -7.54
CA ILE A 123 9.57 -5.53 -7.83
C ILE A 123 9.64 -6.46 -6.64
N ILE A 124 8.47 -6.81 -6.10
CA ILE A 124 8.34 -7.66 -4.92
C ILE A 124 7.34 -8.77 -5.27
N GLY A 125 7.86 -9.96 -5.52
CA GLY A 125 7.09 -11.20 -5.64
C GLY A 125 6.91 -11.89 -4.28
N PHE A 126 5.97 -12.82 -4.23
CA PHE A 126 5.79 -13.72 -3.08
C PHE A 126 5.74 -15.16 -3.57
N ASP A 127 6.50 -16.07 -2.97
CA ASP A 127 6.35 -17.49 -3.30
C ASP A 127 5.10 -18.11 -2.64
N HIS A 128 4.88 -19.40 -2.90
CA HIS A 128 3.75 -20.19 -2.40
C HIS A 128 3.69 -20.33 -0.86
N VAL A 129 4.74 -19.95 -0.13
CA VAL A 129 4.72 -19.88 1.35
C VAL A 129 4.73 -18.44 1.87
N GLY A 130 4.61 -17.45 0.97
CA GLY A 130 4.46 -16.04 1.28
C GLY A 130 5.77 -15.32 1.57
N ARG A 131 6.92 -15.88 1.14
CA ARG A 131 8.23 -15.23 1.30
C ARG A 131 8.41 -14.14 0.27
N PRO A 132 8.86 -12.94 0.65
CA PRO A 132 9.16 -11.90 -0.32
C PRO A 132 10.40 -12.25 -1.15
N ILE A 133 10.26 -12.15 -2.47
CA ILE A 133 11.32 -12.30 -3.45
C ILE A 133 11.44 -10.96 -4.20
N LEU A 134 12.64 -10.43 -4.31
CA LEU A 134 12.93 -9.15 -4.94
C LEU A 134 13.41 -9.34 -6.37
N GLY A 135 13.01 -8.40 -7.23
CA GLY A 135 13.41 -8.36 -8.63
C GLY A 135 12.48 -9.12 -9.56
N ASP A 136 12.65 -8.88 -10.86
CA ASP A 136 11.93 -9.59 -11.91
C ASP A 136 12.47 -11.02 -12.04
N LEU A 137 11.58 -12.01 -12.02
CA LEU A 137 11.94 -13.42 -12.18
C LEU A 137 11.93 -13.87 -13.64
N SER A 138 11.43 -13.06 -14.56
CA SER A 138 11.44 -13.37 -16.01
C SER A 138 12.87 -13.61 -16.50
N GLY A 139 13.09 -14.72 -17.20
CA GLY A 139 14.38 -15.03 -17.83
C GLY A 139 15.55 -15.34 -16.87
N THR A 140 15.29 -15.46 -15.56
CA THR A 140 16.34 -15.73 -14.56
C THR A 140 16.84 -17.18 -14.55
N GLY A 141 16.12 -18.11 -15.17
CA GLY A 141 16.44 -19.53 -15.22
C GLY A 141 16.21 -20.30 -13.91
N SER A 142 15.78 -19.64 -12.83
CA SER A 142 15.48 -20.28 -11.55
C SER A 142 14.55 -19.42 -10.68
N ALA A 143 13.67 -20.07 -9.93
CA ALA A 143 12.77 -19.43 -8.97
C ALA A 143 13.50 -18.71 -7.82
N TYR A 144 14.71 -19.17 -7.48
CA TYR A 144 15.48 -18.67 -6.34
C TYR A 144 16.89 -18.30 -6.77
N VAL A 145 17.01 -17.19 -7.50
CA VAL A 145 18.32 -16.59 -7.79
C VAL A 145 18.96 -16.10 -6.49
N ALA A 146 20.27 -16.32 -6.36
CA ALA A 146 21.02 -15.84 -5.21
C ALA A 146 20.87 -14.31 -5.06
N GLY A 147 20.37 -13.87 -3.90
CA GLY A 147 20.15 -12.46 -3.60
C GLY A 147 18.71 -11.96 -3.83
N ASN A 148 17.85 -12.71 -4.52
CA ASN A 148 16.46 -12.30 -4.73
C ASN A 148 15.59 -12.62 -3.50
N LEU A 149 15.83 -13.74 -2.82
CA LEU A 149 15.11 -14.02 -1.57
C LEU A 149 15.42 -12.94 -0.55
N MET A 150 14.38 -12.28 -0.04
CA MET A 150 14.55 -11.16 0.88
C MET A 150 15.03 -11.67 2.24
N VAL A 151 16.21 -11.21 2.68
CA VAL A 151 16.83 -11.60 3.97
C VAL A 151 16.93 -10.45 4.98
N ALA A 152 16.55 -9.24 4.56
CA ALA A 152 16.51 -8.04 5.40
C ALA A 152 15.24 -7.24 5.11
N ASN A 153 14.88 -6.33 6.01
CA ASN A 153 13.67 -5.52 5.85
C ASN A 153 13.73 -4.67 4.57
N CYS A 154 12.64 -4.72 3.80
CA CYS A 154 12.35 -3.74 2.75
C CYS A 154 11.50 -2.63 3.37
N VAL A 155 11.86 -1.37 3.10
CA VAL A 155 11.14 -0.21 3.61
C VAL A 155 10.69 0.65 2.44
N ILE A 156 9.39 0.90 2.38
CA ILE A 156 8.75 1.81 1.43
C ILE A 156 8.30 3.03 2.23
N GLY A 157 8.99 4.16 2.05
CA GLY A 157 8.59 5.44 2.60
C GLY A 157 7.55 6.09 1.70
N VAL A 158 6.46 6.58 2.28
CA VAL A 158 5.41 7.37 1.62
C VAL A 158 5.45 8.77 2.22
N SER A 159 5.54 9.80 1.37
CA SER A 159 5.74 11.19 1.79
C SER A 159 4.95 12.19 0.97
N ASP A 160 4.38 13.21 1.61
CA ASP A 160 3.86 14.41 0.94
C ASP A 160 4.84 15.61 0.98
N GLY A 161 6.08 15.36 1.44
CA GLY A 161 7.11 16.39 1.64
C GLY A 161 7.03 17.10 3.01
N THR A 162 5.99 16.84 3.81
CA THR A 162 5.83 17.36 5.17
C THR A 162 5.69 16.27 6.22
N THR A 163 5.03 15.17 5.85
CA THR A 163 4.76 14.00 6.69
C THR A 163 5.24 12.75 5.97
N ASP A 164 5.79 11.81 6.75
CA ASP A 164 6.38 10.58 6.25
C ASP A 164 5.83 9.37 7.01
N ILE A 165 5.47 8.32 6.28
CA ILE A 165 5.09 7.02 6.83
C ILE A 165 5.92 5.93 6.17
N ASN A 166 6.49 5.04 6.98
CA ASN A 166 7.29 3.91 6.51
C ASN A 166 6.50 2.61 6.59
N ILE A 167 6.29 1.97 5.44
CA ILE A 167 5.80 0.59 5.35
C ILE A 167 7.01 -0.33 5.37
N THR A 168 7.06 -1.26 6.33
CA THR A 168 8.15 -2.23 6.43
C THR A 168 7.67 -3.63 6.06
N ILE A 169 8.23 -4.20 5.00
CA ILE A 169 8.04 -5.60 4.62
C ILE A 169 9.21 -6.39 5.23
N ARG A 170 8.88 -7.37 6.07
CA ARG A 170 9.88 -8.18 6.77
C ARG A 170 10.21 -9.44 5.98
N PRO A 171 11.48 -9.89 5.96
CA PRO A 171 11.84 -11.22 5.50
C PRO A 171 11.16 -12.23 6.44
N GLU A 172 10.74 -13.38 5.92
CA GLU A 172 9.88 -14.35 6.61
C GLU A 172 9.89 -14.29 8.14
N THR A 173 8.74 -14.01 8.73
CA THR A 173 8.55 -14.10 10.18
C THR A 173 7.88 -15.41 10.57
N GLY A 174 8.15 -16.51 9.84
CA GLY A 174 7.64 -17.88 10.02
C GLY A 174 7.99 -18.54 11.36
N TYR A 175 7.98 -17.75 12.44
CA TYR A 175 8.20 -18.11 13.81
C TYR A 175 7.03 -18.98 14.29
N ALA A 176 7.29 -20.28 14.33
CA ALA A 176 6.49 -21.24 15.08
C ALA A 176 7.39 -21.84 16.16
N SER A 177 7.04 -21.62 17.43
CA SER A 177 7.74 -22.21 18.57
C SER A 177 6.82 -23.15 19.33
N ILE A 178 7.30 -24.37 19.57
CA ILE A 178 6.77 -25.29 20.59
C ILE A 178 7.69 -25.16 21.80
N GLN A 179 7.10 -25.02 23.00
CA GLN A 179 7.84 -25.18 24.26
C GLN A 179 7.99 -26.66 24.61
#